data_AF-A0A7J2RUP7-F1
#
_entry.id   AF-A0A7J2RUP7-F1
#
_cell.length_a   1.000
_cell.length_b   1.000
_cell.length_c   1.000
_cell.angle_alpha   90.00
_cell.angle_beta   90.00
_cell.angle_gamma   90.00
#
_symmetry.space_group_name_H-M   'P 1'
#
loop_
_entity.id
_entity.type
_entity.pdbx_description
1 polymer ?
#
loop_
_entity_poly.entity_id
_entity_poly.type
_entity_poly.pdbx_seq_one_letter_code
_entity_poly.pdbx_strand_id
1 'polypeptide(L)'
;MIKNRRGELTTKHLVTIMVLIVSFIIVLFLLFRLNLGETTDDEICRNSVMLRGQSKLVSGPIDCRTNYLCVSGGGECEGKSPKLSVNPNSKNEVMKAIADEMSSCWFKFGEGEVNYGGGFISTSVHCGICSIIEFDENIQENFPTITYSEFYEFLQTNKKEATQSYLDYLYGVNSVASLDVQSQFKINISEDNILTGERYSVITGVDNELGLGGVRRDEILKVYPVLTSKTSSKTSCKEFITKA
;
A
#
# COMPACT_ATOMS: atom_id res chain seq x y z
N MET A 1 2.12 -43.15 -55.04
CA MET A 1 0.83 -42.74 -55.63
C MET A 1 -0.03 -42.14 -54.51
N ILE A 2 -0.02 -40.80 -54.36
CA ILE A 2 -0.71 -40.11 -53.26
C ILE A 2 -2.13 -39.76 -53.73
N LYS A 3 -3.13 -40.43 -53.15
CA LYS A 3 -4.54 -40.30 -53.50
C LYS A 3 -5.10 -39.04 -52.81
N ASN A 4 -5.26 -37.97 -53.59
CA ASN A 4 -5.74 -36.68 -53.12
C ASN A 4 -7.26 -36.77 -52.83
N ARG A 5 -7.65 -36.98 -51.56
CA ARG A 5 -9.05 -36.89 -51.12
C ARG A 5 -9.40 -35.42 -50.89
N ARG A 6 -10.19 -34.83 -51.78
CA ARG A 6 -10.78 -33.50 -51.56
C ARG A 6 -11.77 -33.63 -50.40
N GLY A 7 -11.49 -32.96 -49.29
CA GLY A 7 -12.37 -32.93 -48.13
C GLY A 7 -13.64 -32.16 -48.46
N GLU A 8 -14.78 -32.85 -48.42
CA GLU A 8 -16.10 -32.25 -48.49
C GLU A 8 -16.36 -31.56 -47.14
N LEU A 9 -15.89 -30.32 -46.99
CA LEU A 9 -16.19 -29.48 -45.84
C LEU A 9 -17.69 -29.22 -45.84
N THR A 10 -18.40 -29.96 -45.00
CA THR A 10 -19.85 -29.86 -44.85
C THR A 10 -20.19 -28.42 -44.47
N THR A 11 -21.06 -27.76 -45.23
CA THR A 11 -21.45 -26.34 -45.05
C THR A 11 -21.83 -25.99 -43.60
N LYS A 12 -22.31 -26.98 -42.83
CA LYS A 12 -22.61 -26.87 -41.38
C LYS A 12 -21.39 -26.50 -40.53
N HIS A 13 -20.21 -27.04 -40.82
CA HIS A 13 -18.99 -26.72 -40.09
C HIS A 13 -18.54 -25.27 -40.32
N LEU A 14 -18.72 -24.76 -41.54
CA LEU A 14 -18.39 -23.38 -41.89
C LEU A 14 -19.27 -22.39 -41.12
N VAL A 15 -20.59 -22.64 -41.05
CA VAL A 15 -21.52 -21.78 -40.29
C VAL A 15 -21.18 -21.79 -38.80
N THR A 16 -20.83 -22.95 -38.23
CA THR A 16 -20.48 -23.06 -36.80
C THR A 16 -19.23 -22.23 -36.47
N ILE A 17 -18.21 -22.27 -37.34
CA ILE A 17 -16.98 -21.48 -37.16
C ILE A 17 -17.28 -19.99 -37.24
N MET A 18 -18.14 -19.55 -38.17
CA MET A 18 -18.53 -18.13 -38.27
C MET A 18 -19.21 -17.63 -36.98
N VAL A 19 -20.14 -18.40 -36.42
CA VAL A 19 -20.82 -18.02 -35.17
C VAL A 19 -19.82 -17.92 -34.01
N LEU A 20 -18.88 -18.85 -33.92
CA LEU A 20 -17.86 -18.86 -32.86
C LEU A 20 -16.93 -17.64 -32.97
N ILE A 21 -16.49 -17.30 -34.19
CA ILE A 21 -15.67 -16.10 -34.45
C ILE A 21 -16.44 -14.83 -34.08
N VAL A 22 -17.70 -14.70 -34.50
CA VAL A 22 -18.52 -13.52 -34.18
C VAL A 22 -18.73 -13.39 -32.66
N SER A 23 -19.00 -14.50 -31.96
CA SER A 23 -19.14 -14.52 -30.51
C SER A 23 -17.83 -14.10 -29.81
N PHE A 24 -16.69 -14.60 -30.27
CA PHE A 24 -15.38 -14.24 -29.71
C PHE A 24 -15.07 -12.76 -29.93
N ILE A 25 -15.36 -12.22 -31.12
CA ILE A 25 -15.18 -10.80 -31.43
C ILE A 25 -16.06 -9.92 -30.52
N ILE A 26 -17.31 -10.30 -30.29
CA ILE A 26 -18.21 -9.55 -29.39
C ILE A 26 -17.65 -9.54 -27.96
N VAL A 27 -17.20 -10.69 -27.44
CA VAL A 27 -16.58 -10.76 -26.10
C VAL A 27 -15.33 -9.89 -26.02
N LEU A 28 -14.45 -9.99 -27.01
CA LEU A 28 -13.19 -9.24 -27.05
C LEU A 28 -13.44 -7.72 -27.18
N PHE A 29 -14.45 -7.32 -27.95
CA PHE A 29 -14.92 -5.94 -28.02
C PHE A 29 -15.45 -5.44 -26.68
N LEU A 30 -16.23 -6.26 -25.96
CA LEU A 30 -16.70 -5.91 -24.61
C LEU A 30 -15.53 -5.77 -23.64
N LEU A 31 -14.53 -6.67 -23.67
CA LEU A 31 -13.36 -6.57 -22.80
C LEU A 31 -12.57 -5.28 -23.04
N PHE A 32 -12.38 -4.87 -24.30
CA PHE A 32 -11.72 -3.60 -24.62
C PHE A 32 -12.59 -2.38 -24.27
N ARG A 33 -13.90 -2.45 -24.47
CA ARG A 33 -14.83 -1.36 -24.15
C ARG A 33 -15.03 -1.15 -22.65
N LEU A 34 -14.91 -2.22 -21.86
CA LEU A 34 -14.97 -2.15 -20.42
C LEU A 34 -13.75 -1.44 -19.81
N ASN A 35 -12.76 -1.07 -20.64
CA ASN A 35 -11.57 -0.33 -20.24
C ASN A 35 -11.07 -0.88 -18.90
N LEU A 36 -10.82 -2.20 -18.88
CA LEU A 36 -10.10 -2.87 -17.80
C LEU A 36 -8.85 -2.03 -17.60
N GLY A 37 -8.91 -1.10 -16.66
CA GLY A 37 -7.90 -0.08 -16.49
C GLY A 37 -6.55 -0.77 -16.30
N GLU A 38 -5.46 -0.08 -16.58
CA GLU A 38 -4.17 -0.57 -16.15
C GLU A 38 -4.26 -0.83 -14.63
N THR A 39 -4.29 -2.11 -14.25
CA THR A 39 -4.30 -2.50 -12.85
C THR A 39 -3.03 -1.97 -12.25
N THR A 40 -3.19 -1.03 -11.32
CA THR A 40 -2.05 -0.40 -10.68
C THR A 40 -1.34 -1.41 -9.77
N ASP A 41 -0.04 -1.22 -9.53
CA ASP A 41 0.70 -2.05 -8.57
C ASP A 41 0.03 -2.04 -7.18
N ASP A 42 -0.66 -0.95 -6.85
CA ASP A 42 -1.43 -0.77 -5.63
C ASP A 42 -2.64 -1.73 -5.56
N GLU A 43 -3.38 -1.87 -6.65
CA GLU A 43 -4.52 -2.80 -6.76
C GLU A 43 -4.04 -4.26 -6.76
N ILE A 44 -2.94 -4.56 -7.44
CA ILE A 44 -2.33 -5.90 -7.43
C ILE A 44 -1.90 -6.27 -6.02
N CYS A 45 -1.20 -5.37 -5.33
CA CYS A 45 -0.80 -5.53 -3.94
C CYS A 45 -2.01 -5.80 -3.04
N ARG A 46 -3.02 -4.93 -3.09
CA ARG A 46 -4.24 -5.08 -2.27
C ARG A 46 -4.96 -6.39 -2.53
N ASN A 47 -5.13 -6.77 -3.80
CA ASN A 47 -5.77 -8.03 -4.16
C ASN A 47 -4.96 -9.23 -3.64
N SER A 48 -3.63 -9.19 -3.73
CA SER A 48 -2.77 -10.26 -3.20
C SER A 48 -2.87 -10.38 -1.66
N VAL A 49 -2.95 -9.24 -0.95
CA VAL A 49 -3.15 -9.19 0.50
C VAL A 49 -4.51 -9.78 0.87
N MET A 50 -5.58 -9.36 0.19
CA MET A 50 -6.95 -9.85 0.42
C MET A 50 -7.06 -11.36 0.17
N LEU A 51 -6.52 -11.85 -0.95
CA LEU A 51 -6.52 -13.27 -1.28
C LEU A 51 -5.74 -14.09 -0.25
N ARG A 52 -4.62 -13.57 0.24
CA ARG A 52 -3.84 -14.23 1.29
C ARG A 52 -4.60 -14.31 2.60
N GLY A 53 -5.25 -13.24 3.03
CA GLY A 53 -6.00 -13.25 4.28
C GLY A 53 -7.28 -14.09 4.26
N GLN A 54 -7.85 -14.36 3.09
CA GLN A 54 -8.99 -15.27 2.95
C GLN A 54 -8.59 -16.76 2.94
N SER A 55 -7.34 -17.07 2.54
CA SER A 55 -6.90 -18.47 2.40
C SER A 55 -6.38 -19.05 3.71
N LYS A 56 -7.08 -20.06 4.24
CA LYS A 56 -6.71 -20.76 5.49
C LYS A 56 -5.65 -21.86 5.31
N LEU A 57 -5.41 -22.33 4.09
CA LEU A 57 -4.64 -23.56 3.83
C LEU A 57 -3.48 -23.37 2.84
N VAL A 58 -3.69 -22.60 1.76
CA VAL A 58 -2.66 -22.35 0.74
C VAL A 58 -2.85 -20.94 0.21
N SER A 59 -2.09 -19.98 0.74
CA SER A 59 -2.07 -18.61 0.22
C SER A 59 -0.91 -18.44 -0.74
N GLY A 60 -1.16 -17.80 -1.89
CA GLY A 60 -0.10 -17.36 -2.79
C GLY A 60 0.83 -16.31 -2.14
N PRO A 61 1.97 -16.00 -2.78
CA PRO A 61 2.84 -14.92 -2.32
C PRO A 61 2.10 -13.57 -2.39
N ILE A 62 2.43 -12.68 -1.45
CA ILE A 62 2.01 -11.27 -1.54
C ILE A 62 2.83 -10.62 -2.65
N ASP A 63 2.16 -9.86 -3.51
CA ASP A 63 2.80 -9.14 -4.61
C ASP A 63 2.72 -7.63 -4.37
N CYS A 64 3.32 -7.20 -3.27
CA CYS A 64 3.45 -5.81 -2.91
C CYS A 64 4.89 -5.35 -3.14
N ARG A 65 5.05 -4.24 -3.86
CA ARG A 65 6.33 -3.60 -4.10
C ARG A 65 6.45 -2.34 -3.26
N THR A 66 7.66 -2.06 -2.82
CA THR A 66 7.97 -0.83 -2.10
C THR A 66 8.06 0.32 -3.09
N ASN A 67 7.19 1.30 -2.97
CA ASN A 67 7.22 2.48 -3.83
C ASN A 67 8.28 3.48 -3.33
N TYR A 68 8.99 4.13 -4.23
CA TYR A 68 9.90 5.22 -3.86
C TYR A 68 9.24 6.54 -4.24
N LEU A 69 9.12 7.47 -3.29
CA LEU A 69 8.51 8.76 -3.50
C LEU A 69 9.50 9.88 -3.19
N CYS A 70 9.67 10.80 -4.14
CA CYS A 70 10.36 12.07 -3.93
C CYS A 70 9.33 13.18 -3.72
N VAL A 71 9.27 13.74 -2.51
CA VAL A 71 8.47 14.95 -2.21
C VAL A 71 9.32 16.17 -2.54
N SER A 72 8.95 16.88 -3.60
CA SER A 72 9.78 17.93 -4.20
C SER A 72 9.13 19.32 -4.11
N GLY A 73 9.87 20.27 -3.56
CA GLY A 73 9.61 21.70 -3.61
C GLY A 73 10.18 22.39 -4.85
N GLY A 74 10.41 21.66 -5.95
CA GLY A 74 11.01 22.17 -7.20
C GLY A 74 12.47 21.76 -7.44
N GLY A 75 13.07 20.98 -6.54
CA GLY A 75 14.40 20.39 -6.68
C GLY A 75 14.39 18.94 -7.21
N GLU A 76 15.52 18.27 -7.00
CA GLU A 76 15.73 16.86 -7.32
C GLU A 76 15.96 16.09 -6.01
N CYS A 77 15.40 14.89 -5.88
CA CYS A 77 15.82 13.94 -4.84
C CYS A 77 16.96 13.06 -5.38
N GLU A 78 17.67 12.38 -4.49
CA GLU A 78 18.68 11.40 -4.86
C GLU A 78 18.03 10.17 -5.50
N GLY A 79 18.03 10.10 -6.84
CA GLY A 79 17.65 8.90 -7.58
C GLY A 79 16.59 9.13 -8.66
N LYS A 80 15.97 8.03 -9.11
CA LYS A 80 14.94 8.03 -10.17
C LYS A 80 13.54 7.76 -9.62
N SER A 81 13.28 8.20 -8.39
CA SER A 81 11.97 8.05 -7.76
C SER A 81 10.96 8.98 -8.44
N PRO A 82 9.72 8.52 -8.68
CA PRO A 82 8.60 9.40 -9.03
C PRO A 82 8.51 10.61 -8.12
N LYS A 83 8.28 11.78 -8.72
CA LYS A 83 8.22 13.06 -8.00
C LYS A 83 6.79 13.48 -7.74
N LEU A 84 6.52 13.89 -6.51
CA LEU A 84 5.33 14.62 -6.12
C LEU A 84 5.74 16.07 -5.85
N SER A 85 5.28 16.96 -6.73
CA SER A 85 5.50 18.40 -6.59
C SER A 85 4.60 18.96 -5.50
N VAL A 86 5.20 19.66 -4.54
CA VAL A 86 4.53 20.36 -3.45
C VAL A 86 5.04 21.80 -3.39
N ASN A 87 4.27 22.72 -2.82
CA ASN A 87 4.72 24.07 -2.58
C ASN A 87 5.80 24.07 -1.48
N PRO A 88 7.05 24.53 -1.76
CA PRO A 88 8.14 24.53 -0.79
C PRO A 88 7.91 25.44 0.41
N ASN A 89 6.92 26.34 0.34
CA ASN A 89 6.55 27.23 1.44
C ASN A 89 5.36 26.69 2.26
N SER A 90 4.83 25.51 1.90
CA SER A 90 3.65 24.92 2.54
C SER A 90 4.02 23.64 3.27
N LYS A 91 4.33 23.76 4.57
CA LYS A 91 4.59 22.61 5.45
C LYS A 91 3.42 21.61 5.45
N ASN A 92 2.19 22.13 5.29
CA ASN A 92 0.97 21.33 5.21
C ASN A 92 0.92 20.44 3.97
N GLU A 93 1.43 20.88 2.82
CA GLU A 93 1.49 20.03 1.61
C GLU A 93 2.51 18.89 1.77
N VAL A 94 3.63 19.15 2.45
CA VAL A 94 4.61 18.12 2.80
C VAL A 94 4.00 17.09 3.76
N MET A 95 3.34 17.54 4.83
CA MET A 95 2.64 16.66 5.77
C MET A 95 1.51 15.89 5.06
N LYS A 96 0.78 16.53 4.14
CA LYS A 96 -0.24 15.87 3.33
C LYS A 96 0.36 14.73 2.49
N ALA A 97 1.50 14.95 1.83
CA ALA A 97 2.17 13.91 1.05
C ALA A 97 2.51 12.68 1.90
N ILE A 98 3.04 12.89 3.12
CA ILE A 98 3.32 11.79 4.06
C ILE A 98 2.02 11.07 4.48
N ALA A 99 0.97 11.83 4.78
CA ALA A 99 -0.33 11.29 5.19
C ALA A 99 -1.05 10.51 4.07
N ASP A 100 -0.93 10.97 2.83
CA ASP A 100 -1.45 10.30 1.63
C ASP A 100 -0.75 8.93 1.45
N GLU A 101 0.58 8.87 1.58
CA GLU A 101 1.35 7.63 1.51
C GLU A 101 1.00 6.65 2.62
N MET A 102 0.85 7.14 3.86
CA MET A 102 0.36 6.34 4.98
C MET A 102 -1.04 5.79 4.72
N SER A 103 -1.91 6.60 4.13
CA SER A 103 -3.28 6.20 3.82
C SER A 103 -3.34 5.18 2.70
N SER A 104 -2.52 5.34 1.66
CA SER A 104 -2.38 4.35 0.59
C SER A 104 -1.86 3.02 1.14
N CYS A 105 -0.86 3.08 2.03
CA CYS A 105 -0.35 1.90 2.72
C CYS A 105 -1.44 1.17 3.51
N TRP A 106 -2.22 1.90 4.31
CA TRP A 106 -3.31 1.32 5.10
C TRP A 106 -4.36 0.62 4.24
N PHE A 107 -4.73 1.28 3.12
CA PHE A 107 -5.67 0.75 2.15
C PHE A 107 -5.19 -0.55 1.48
N LYS A 108 -3.92 -0.56 1.04
CA LYS A 108 -3.27 -1.73 0.40
C LYS A 108 -3.29 -2.94 1.32
N PHE A 109 -3.07 -2.73 2.60
CA PHE A 109 -2.99 -3.80 3.59
C PHE A 109 -4.34 -4.14 4.24
N GLY A 110 -5.44 -3.64 3.66
CA GLY A 110 -6.79 -4.04 4.03
C GLY A 110 -7.33 -3.41 5.30
N GLU A 111 -6.84 -2.22 5.65
CA GLU A 111 -7.50 -1.29 6.59
C GLU A 111 -7.78 -1.86 7.98
N GLY A 112 -7.01 -2.87 8.37
CA GLY A 112 -7.18 -3.53 9.67
C GLY A 112 -8.26 -4.61 9.69
N GLU A 113 -8.68 -5.10 8.53
CA GLU A 113 -9.70 -6.15 8.42
C GLU A 113 -9.12 -7.47 7.90
N VAL A 114 -7.87 -7.47 7.44
CA VAL A 114 -7.23 -8.62 6.78
C VAL A 114 -6.02 -9.08 7.56
N ASN A 115 -6.01 -10.36 7.97
CA ASN A 115 -4.79 -11.01 8.43
C ASN A 115 -4.08 -11.69 7.26
N TYR A 116 -3.06 -11.03 6.74
CA TYR A 116 -2.25 -11.53 5.62
C TYR A 116 -0.94 -12.20 6.07
N GLY A 117 -0.68 -12.31 7.37
CA GLY A 117 0.58 -12.89 7.88
C GLY A 117 0.69 -14.40 7.65
N GLY A 118 -0.36 -15.06 7.17
CA GLY A 118 -0.35 -16.49 6.82
C GLY A 118 -0.88 -17.39 7.94
N GLY A 119 -0.96 -18.70 7.64
CA GLY A 119 -1.75 -19.68 8.40
C GLY A 119 -1.39 -19.86 9.89
N PHE A 120 -2.24 -20.63 10.58
CA PHE A 120 -2.35 -20.85 12.03
C PHE A 120 -1.07 -21.11 12.86
N ILE A 121 0.11 -21.25 12.25
CA ILE A 121 1.36 -21.69 12.90
C ILE A 121 2.44 -20.58 12.91
N SER A 122 2.25 -19.48 12.19
CA SER A 122 3.22 -18.37 12.23
C SER A 122 3.08 -17.59 13.54
N THR A 123 4.15 -17.45 14.31
CA THR A 123 4.21 -16.66 15.55
C THR A 123 5.09 -15.41 15.37
N SER A 124 5.14 -14.88 14.15
CA SER A 124 5.99 -13.74 13.79
C SER A 124 5.16 -12.56 13.33
N VAL A 125 5.64 -11.37 13.68
CA VAL A 125 5.11 -10.11 13.18
C VAL A 125 5.58 -9.91 11.74
N HIS A 126 4.62 -9.87 10.81
CA HIS A 126 4.84 -9.66 9.38
C HIS A 126 4.59 -8.20 9.02
N CYS A 127 5.57 -7.55 8.42
CA CYS A 127 5.48 -6.14 8.09
C CYS A 127 5.62 -5.88 6.59
N GLY A 128 4.84 -4.93 6.08
CA GLY A 128 4.97 -4.42 4.72
C GLY A 128 5.56 -3.02 4.74
N ILE A 129 6.59 -2.79 3.91
CA ILE A 129 7.05 -1.44 3.58
C ILE A 129 6.32 -1.01 2.32
N CYS A 130 5.39 -0.07 2.46
CA CYS A 130 4.56 0.41 1.37
C CYS A 130 5.30 1.39 0.47
N SER A 131 6.02 2.32 1.10
CA SER A 131 6.82 3.30 0.39
C SER A 131 8.01 3.78 1.20
N ILE A 132 9.00 4.31 0.49
CA ILE A 132 10.14 5.04 1.02
C ILE A 132 10.03 6.47 0.50
N ILE A 133 9.86 7.40 1.44
CA ILE A 133 9.73 8.82 1.20
C ILE A 133 11.10 9.48 1.36
N GLU A 134 11.45 10.31 0.39
CA GLU A 134 12.59 11.21 0.39
C GLU A 134 12.12 12.64 0.09
N PHE A 135 12.82 13.63 0.63
CA PHE A 135 12.51 15.04 0.44
C PHE A 135 13.65 15.72 -0.31
N ASP A 136 13.35 16.63 -1.22
CA ASP A 136 14.38 17.40 -1.93
C ASP A 136 15.02 18.48 -1.06
N GLU A 137 16.13 19.04 -1.54
CA GLU A 137 16.90 20.07 -0.82
C GLU A 137 16.04 21.29 -0.45
N ASN A 138 15.12 21.73 -1.32
CA ASN A 138 14.24 22.87 -1.04
C ASN A 138 13.33 22.59 0.17
N ILE A 139 12.78 21.38 0.28
CA ILE A 139 12.00 20.99 1.46
C ILE A 139 12.89 20.85 2.70
N GLN A 140 14.10 20.31 2.55
CA GLN A 140 15.06 20.19 3.65
C GLN A 140 15.48 21.53 4.23
N GLU A 141 15.71 22.54 3.38
CA GLU A 141 16.09 23.88 3.81
C GLU A 141 14.93 24.63 4.51
N ASN A 142 13.72 24.56 3.95
CA ASN A 142 12.56 25.28 4.50
C ASN A 142 11.97 24.58 5.73
N PHE A 143 11.98 23.24 5.75
CA PHE A 143 11.39 22.42 6.80
C PHE A 143 12.35 21.31 7.23
N PRO A 144 13.49 21.64 7.85
CA PRO A 144 14.49 20.63 8.26
C PRO A 144 13.92 19.62 9.27
N THR A 145 12.86 19.99 9.97
CA THR A 145 12.23 19.16 10.99
C THR A 145 10.72 19.38 11.03
N ILE A 146 9.98 18.27 11.10
CA ILE A 146 8.54 18.23 11.37
C ILE A 146 8.36 17.40 12.66
N THR A 147 7.81 18.01 13.70
CA THR A 147 7.59 17.27 14.96
C THR A 147 6.46 16.27 14.77
N TYR A 148 6.52 15.11 15.43
CA TYR A 148 5.38 14.19 15.38
C TYR A 148 4.12 14.84 15.95
N SER A 149 4.22 15.66 17.00
CA SER A 149 3.07 16.41 17.54
C SER A 149 2.38 17.26 16.46
N GLU A 150 3.12 18.09 15.70
CA GLU A 150 2.56 18.87 14.60
C GLU A 150 1.95 17.96 13.52
N PHE A 151 2.63 16.86 13.18
CA PHE A 151 2.15 15.94 12.16
C PHE A 151 0.83 15.27 12.57
N TYR A 152 0.72 14.80 13.81
CA TYR A 152 -0.51 14.19 14.31
C TYR A 152 -1.66 15.20 14.47
N GLU A 153 -1.36 16.45 14.85
CA GLU A 153 -2.36 17.53 14.82
C GLU A 153 -2.83 17.81 13.39
N PHE A 154 -1.93 17.78 12.41
CA PHE A 154 -2.28 17.84 10.99
C PHE A 154 -3.22 16.69 10.61
N LEU A 155 -2.90 15.44 11.00
CA LEU A 155 -3.77 14.28 10.72
C LEU A 155 -5.16 14.42 11.35
N GLN A 156 -5.25 15.03 12.53
CA GLN A 156 -6.52 15.24 13.24
C GLN A 156 -7.40 16.27 12.53
N THR A 157 -6.80 17.37 12.06
CA THR A 157 -7.50 18.55 11.54
C THR A 157 -7.77 18.48 10.04
N ASN A 158 -6.99 17.70 9.29
CA ASN A 158 -7.11 17.57 7.85
C ASN A 158 -7.92 16.32 7.45
N LYS A 159 -8.74 16.51 6.43
CA LYS A 159 -9.64 15.47 5.91
C LYS A 159 -8.93 14.62 4.85
N LYS A 160 -9.05 13.30 4.99
CA LYS A 160 -8.75 12.34 3.90
C LYS A 160 -9.89 12.32 2.90
N GLU A 161 -11.13 12.27 3.42
CA GLU A 161 -12.37 12.28 2.64
C GLU A 161 -13.37 13.28 3.23
N ALA A 162 -14.51 13.49 2.57
CA ALA A 162 -15.48 14.54 2.94
C ALA A 162 -15.87 14.55 4.43
N THR A 163 -15.91 13.38 5.08
CA THR A 163 -16.36 13.21 6.47
C THR A 163 -15.28 12.73 7.43
N GLN A 164 -14.13 12.26 6.95
CA GLN A 164 -13.15 11.53 7.76
C GLN A 164 -11.78 12.21 7.74
N SER A 165 -11.20 12.43 8.92
CA SER A 165 -9.82 12.91 9.07
C SER A 165 -8.81 11.79 8.82
N TYR A 166 -7.55 12.15 8.54
CA TYR A 166 -6.51 11.12 8.43
C TYR A 166 -6.34 10.33 9.73
N LEU A 167 -6.44 11.01 10.87
CA LEU A 167 -6.30 10.39 12.18
C LEU A 167 -7.37 9.32 12.42
N ASP A 168 -8.63 9.65 12.12
CA ASP A 168 -9.75 8.72 12.25
C ASP A 168 -9.61 7.54 11.28
N TYR A 169 -9.21 7.82 10.03
CA TYR A 169 -9.01 6.77 9.02
C TYR A 169 -7.92 5.76 9.42
N LEU A 170 -6.75 6.26 9.81
CA LEU A 170 -5.57 5.43 10.09
C LEU A 170 -5.70 4.70 11.43
N TYR A 171 -6.19 5.39 12.45
CA TYR A 171 -6.12 4.92 13.84
C TYR A 171 -7.49 4.67 14.48
N GLY A 172 -8.59 5.12 13.87
CA GLY A 172 -9.94 4.99 14.42
C GLY A 172 -10.20 5.91 15.62
N VAL A 173 -9.47 7.03 15.72
CA VAL A 173 -9.60 8.00 16.81
C VAL A 173 -9.71 9.44 16.27
N ASN A 174 -10.45 10.27 16.98
CA ASN A 174 -10.70 11.67 16.60
C ASN A 174 -9.81 12.68 17.36
N SER A 175 -8.94 12.21 18.25
CA SER A 175 -8.05 13.04 19.06
C SER A 175 -6.69 12.39 19.24
N VAL A 176 -5.62 13.19 19.11
CA VAL A 176 -4.24 12.77 19.39
C VAL A 176 -4.08 12.27 20.83
N ALA A 177 -4.84 12.83 21.79
CA ALA A 177 -4.81 12.39 23.19
C ALA A 177 -5.36 10.97 23.39
N SER A 178 -6.14 10.46 22.42
CA SER A 178 -6.69 9.10 22.42
C SER A 178 -5.84 8.10 21.65
N LEU A 179 -4.70 8.54 21.09
CA LEU A 179 -3.71 7.62 20.55
C LEU A 179 -3.05 6.91 21.73
N ASP A 180 -3.62 5.78 22.12
CA ASP A 180 -2.88 4.74 22.83
C ASP A 180 -1.79 4.30 21.83
N VAL A 181 -0.59 4.85 21.96
CA VAL A 181 0.53 4.47 21.10
C VAL A 181 0.78 3.00 21.38
N GLN A 182 0.22 2.15 20.52
CA GLN A 182 0.32 0.71 20.65
C GLN A 182 1.79 0.36 20.75
N SER A 183 2.14 -0.34 21.83
CA SER A 183 3.49 -0.69 22.30
C SER A 183 4.44 -1.32 21.27
N GLN A 184 3.96 -1.62 20.06
CA GLN A 184 4.70 -2.33 19.02
C GLN A 184 5.63 -1.42 18.19
N PHE A 185 5.34 -0.11 18.11
CA PHE A 185 6.27 0.88 17.54
C PHE A 185 6.83 1.79 18.63
N LYS A 186 8.15 1.86 18.74
CA LYS A 186 8.85 2.68 19.74
C LYS A 186 8.98 4.13 19.31
N ILE A 187 7.86 4.77 18.93
CA ILE A 187 7.81 6.18 18.55
C ILE A 187 7.30 6.99 19.74
N ASN A 188 8.08 7.98 20.17
CA ASN A 188 7.66 8.93 21.17
C ASN A 188 7.15 10.20 20.47
N ILE A 189 5.83 10.42 20.41
CA ILE A 189 5.22 11.57 19.72
C ILE A 189 5.77 12.91 20.24
N SER A 190 6.15 12.97 21.51
CA SER A 190 6.64 14.19 22.16
C SER A 190 8.13 14.47 21.94
N GLU A 191 8.92 13.46 21.58
CA GLU A 191 10.40 13.58 21.51
C GLU A 191 10.96 13.30 20.11
N ASP A 192 10.34 12.38 19.37
CA ASP A 192 10.79 12.01 18.04
C ASP A 192 10.37 13.08 17.01
N ASN A 193 11.13 13.15 15.90
CA ASN A 193 10.86 14.07 14.80
C ASN A 193 11.05 13.39 13.44
N ILE A 194 10.40 13.97 12.43
CA ILE A 194 10.64 13.68 11.01
C ILE A 194 11.70 14.67 10.53
N LEU A 195 12.91 14.18 10.24
CA LEU A 195 14.05 14.93 9.73
C LEU A 195 14.02 14.84 8.21
N THR A 196 13.70 15.91 7.51
CA THR A 196 13.53 15.86 6.05
C THR A 196 14.82 15.54 5.29
N GLY A 197 15.99 15.72 5.91
CA GLY A 197 17.28 15.25 5.38
C GLY A 197 17.47 13.73 5.41
N GLU A 198 16.49 12.96 5.89
CA GLU A 198 16.56 11.51 5.99
C GLU A 198 15.42 10.84 5.22
N ARG A 199 15.60 9.54 4.90
CA ARG A 199 14.56 8.72 4.26
C ARG A 199 13.64 8.07 5.28
N TYR A 200 12.35 8.04 4.98
CA TYR A 200 11.31 7.44 5.84
C TYR A 200 10.59 6.30 5.13
N SER A 201 10.54 5.13 5.76
CA SER A 201 9.74 3.98 5.35
C SER A 201 8.33 4.10 5.93
N VAL A 202 7.30 4.01 5.11
CA VAL A 202 5.91 3.88 5.55
C VAL A 202 5.61 2.40 5.75
N ILE A 203 5.39 2.01 7.01
CA ILE A 203 5.32 0.61 7.43
C ILE A 203 3.98 0.32 8.07
N THR A 204 3.44 -0.86 7.78
CA THR A 204 2.28 -1.47 8.44
C THR A 204 2.58 -2.95 8.68
N GLY A 205 1.75 -3.65 9.46
CA GLY A 205 1.97 -5.06 9.71
C GLY A 205 0.82 -5.77 10.41
N VAL A 206 1.03 -7.06 10.62
CA VAL A 206 0.12 -7.91 11.39
C VAL A 206 0.94 -8.80 12.29
N ASP A 207 0.55 -8.85 13.56
CA ASP A 207 1.03 -9.79 14.54
C ASP A 207 0.16 -11.05 14.46
N ASN A 208 0.82 -12.21 14.41
CA ASN A 208 0.17 -13.50 14.36
C ASN A 208 0.35 -14.28 15.67
N GLU A 209 0.83 -13.66 16.74
CA GLU A 209 0.93 -14.32 18.05
C GLU A 209 -0.46 -14.78 18.55
N LEU A 210 -0.74 -16.07 18.33
CA LEU A 210 -1.71 -16.90 19.06
C LEU A 210 -3.20 -16.51 18.95
N GLY A 211 -3.78 -16.68 17.75
CA GLY A 211 -5.23 -16.66 17.56
C GLY A 211 -5.78 -17.90 16.85
N LEU A 212 -6.26 -18.91 17.59
CA LEU A 212 -7.07 -20.02 17.05
C LEU A 212 -8.48 -19.57 16.58
N GLY A 213 -8.75 -18.27 16.44
CA GLY A 213 -10.04 -17.76 16.00
C GLY A 213 -10.06 -16.25 15.78
N GLY A 214 -10.12 -15.84 14.51
CA GLY A 214 -10.38 -14.47 14.08
C GLY A 214 -9.23 -13.49 14.33
N VAL A 215 -9.09 -12.50 13.46
CA VAL A 215 -8.16 -11.39 13.65
C VAL A 215 -8.71 -10.51 14.77
N ARG A 216 -7.95 -10.31 15.85
CA ARG A 216 -8.32 -9.28 16.80
C ARG A 216 -7.73 -7.94 16.33
N ARG A 217 -8.48 -6.84 16.47
CA ARG A 217 -8.04 -5.52 15.95
C ARG A 217 -6.75 -5.00 16.61
N ASP A 218 -6.43 -5.52 17.80
CA ASP A 218 -5.20 -5.29 18.56
C ASP A 218 -3.97 -6.04 18.01
N GLU A 219 -4.16 -6.98 17.09
CA GLU A 219 -3.08 -7.72 16.41
C GLU A 219 -2.58 -7.01 15.16
N ILE A 220 -3.17 -5.88 14.77
CA ILE A 220 -2.80 -5.18 13.54
C ILE A 220 -1.97 -3.95 13.86
N LEU A 221 -0.74 -3.96 13.36
CA LEU A 221 0.14 -2.81 13.39
C LEU A 221 -0.43 -1.72 12.49
N LYS A 222 -0.82 -0.61 13.10
CA LYS A 222 -1.22 0.60 12.38
C LYS A 222 -0.06 1.15 11.54
N VAL A 223 -0.37 2.04 10.61
CA VAL A 223 0.64 2.61 9.71
C VAL A 223 1.46 3.69 10.41
N TYR A 224 2.77 3.67 10.23
CA TYR A 224 3.68 4.71 10.72
C TYR A 224 4.79 5.00 9.71
N PRO A 225 5.22 6.27 9.58
CA PRO A 225 6.49 6.58 8.97
C PRO A 225 7.60 6.27 9.98
N VAL A 226 8.64 5.58 9.56
CA VAL A 226 9.79 5.22 10.40
C VAL A 226 11.06 5.56 9.63
N LEU A 227 12.05 6.14 10.31
CA LEU A 227 13.36 6.38 9.70
C LEU A 227 13.89 5.07 9.09
N THR A 228 14.16 5.05 7.78
CA THR A 228 14.47 3.83 7.03
C THR A 228 15.70 3.11 7.60
N SER A 229 16.70 3.85 8.07
CA SER A 229 17.90 3.31 8.72
C SER A 229 17.64 2.66 10.10
N LYS A 230 16.50 2.95 10.73
CA LYS A 230 16.07 2.41 12.02
C LYS A 230 14.88 1.47 11.94
N THR A 231 14.42 1.12 10.73
CA THR A 231 13.27 0.22 10.53
C THR A 231 13.40 -1.07 11.36
N SER A 232 14.55 -1.75 11.35
CA SER A 232 14.72 -3.00 12.11
C SER A 232 14.83 -2.82 13.63
N SER A 233 15.16 -1.62 14.14
CA SER A 233 15.36 -1.37 15.58
C SER A 233 14.17 -0.69 16.25
N LYS A 234 13.37 0.04 15.48
CA LYS A 234 12.16 0.76 15.93
C LYS A 234 10.87 -0.04 15.75
N THR A 235 10.93 -1.18 15.05
CA THR A 235 9.78 -2.04 14.81
C THR A 235 10.00 -3.42 15.42
N SER A 236 8.91 -4.12 15.75
CA SER A 236 8.95 -5.53 16.17
C SER A 236 8.90 -6.51 14.98
N CYS A 237 9.09 -5.99 13.76
CA CYS A 237 9.00 -6.73 12.52
C CYS A 237 10.09 -7.80 12.43
N LYS A 238 9.70 -9.07 12.36
CA LYS A 238 10.63 -10.19 12.19
C LYS A 238 10.81 -10.54 10.70
N GLU A 239 9.78 -10.29 9.89
CA GLU A 239 9.77 -10.59 8.46
C GLU A 239 9.16 -9.43 7.68
N PHE A 240 9.83 -9.04 6.58
CA PHE A 240 9.29 -8.06 5.62
C PHE A 240 8.75 -8.79 4.40
N ILE A 241 7.48 -8.56 4.10
CA ILE A 241 6.73 -9.27 3.04
C ILE A 241 6.67 -8.51 1.71
N THR A 242 7.17 -7.27 1.68
CA THR A 242 7.22 -6.45 0.46
C THR A 242 8.51 -6.69 -0.31
N LYS A 243 8.42 -6.61 -1.64
CA LYS A 243 9.56 -6.67 -2.54
C LYS A 243 10.18 -5.28 -2.65
N ALA A 244 11.51 -5.23 -2.80
CA ALA A 244 12.25 -4.02 -3.07
C ALA A 244 12.06 -3.54 -4.52
#